data_AF-A0A0F9T5J4-F1
#
_entry.id   AF-A0A0F9T5J4-F1
#
_cell.length_a   1.000
_cell.length_b   1.000
_cell.length_c   1.000
_cell.angle_alpha   90.00
_cell.angle_beta   90.00
_cell.angle_gamma   90.00
#
_symmetry.space_group_name_H-M   'P 1'
#
loop_
_entity.id
_entity.type
_entity.pdbx_description
1 polymer ?
#
loop_
_entity_poly.entity_id
_entity_poly.type
_entity_poly.pdbx_seq_one_letter_code
_entity_poly.pdbx_strand_id
1 'polypeptide(L)'
;MINKLYEDKNWLNNQYNVLEKSIAKIKELCNGGDIYYWLKKHKIPVRSYSETLSGEKNPMRDIDHSGEKNPFYGKHHTEKHKRKMSEVLSGEKSPMYGRTGANHPNYNGNDVCIQTFHDRVKQIKLIPEVCDICYQKVDKNGTIKLELSNIKNHQHTDNPEDYQWVHRSCHKRYDYKKRRGKKHEK
;
A
#
# COMPACT_ATOMS: atom_id res chain seq x y z
N MET A 1 -41.14 38.85 13.17
CA MET A 1 -40.12 37.79 13.37
C MET A 1 -39.83 37.17 12.01
N ILE A 2 -38.59 37.23 11.53
CA ILE A 2 -38.20 36.53 10.28
C ILE A 2 -38.12 35.05 10.64
N ASN A 3 -39.10 34.27 10.17
CA ASN A 3 -39.12 32.83 10.40
C ASN A 3 -37.99 32.20 9.58
N LYS A 4 -37.08 31.49 10.24
CA LYS A 4 -35.90 30.94 9.58
C LYS A 4 -36.31 29.63 8.91
N LEU A 5 -35.97 29.47 7.63
CA LEU A 5 -36.43 28.35 6.79
C LEU A 5 -36.14 26.97 7.37
N TYR A 6 -35.02 26.82 8.09
CA TYR A 6 -34.61 25.56 8.71
C TYR A 6 -35.40 25.17 9.97
N GLU A 7 -36.26 26.03 10.50
CA GLU A 7 -37.14 25.73 11.63
C GLU A 7 -38.44 25.03 11.20
N ASP A 8 -38.73 25.07 9.89
CA ASP A 8 -39.83 24.33 9.28
C ASP A 8 -39.40 22.88 9.00
N LYS A 9 -40.05 21.93 9.69
CA LYS A 9 -39.79 20.50 9.56
C LYS A 9 -39.94 19.99 8.12
N ASN A 10 -40.98 20.43 7.42
CA ASN A 10 -41.30 19.94 6.08
C ASN A 10 -40.28 20.47 5.07
N TRP A 11 -39.95 21.75 5.17
CA TRP A 11 -38.91 22.35 4.34
C TRP A 11 -37.56 21.68 4.58
N LEU A 12 -37.16 21.52 5.84
CA LEU A 12 -35.87 20.91 6.20
C LEU A 12 -35.79 19.44 5.75
N ASN A 13 -36.86 18.66 5.94
CA ASN A 13 -36.91 17.28 5.47
C ASN A 13 -36.85 17.19 3.94
N ASN A 14 -37.54 18.09 3.23
CA ASN A 14 -37.49 18.14 1.77
C ASN A 14 -36.06 18.47 1.28
N GLN A 15 -35.39 19.46 1.86
CA GLN A 15 -34.02 19.79 1.46
C GLN A 15 -33.03 18.66 1.78
N TYR A 16 -33.15 18.02 2.95
CA TYR A 16 -32.15 17.07 3.46
C TYR A 16 -32.34 15.63 2.95
N ASN A 17 -33.58 15.13 2.90
CA ASN A 17 -33.87 13.74 2.52
C ASN A 17 -34.43 13.60 1.10
N VAL A 18 -35.22 14.57 0.59
CA VAL A 18 -35.81 14.47 -0.76
C VAL A 18 -34.85 15.00 -1.82
N LEU A 19 -34.35 16.22 -1.64
CA LEU A 19 -33.35 16.83 -2.51
C LEU A 19 -31.92 16.41 -2.15
N GLU A 20 -31.77 15.57 -1.13
CA GLU A 20 -30.53 14.96 -0.63
C GLU A 20 -29.36 15.92 -0.36
N LYS A 21 -29.63 17.21 -0.18
CA LYS A 21 -28.58 18.24 -0.05
C LYS A 21 -27.75 18.03 1.21
N SER A 22 -26.45 18.32 1.13
CA SER A 22 -25.57 18.26 2.30
C SER A 22 -25.96 19.32 3.34
N ILE A 23 -25.62 19.08 4.60
CA ILE A 23 -25.83 20.04 5.70
C ILE A 23 -25.16 21.39 5.37
N ALA A 24 -23.95 21.34 4.79
CA ALA A 24 -23.23 22.53 4.35
C ALA A 24 -24.02 23.31 3.29
N LYS A 25 -24.61 22.62 2.31
CA LYS A 25 -25.38 23.29 1.26
C LYS A 25 -26.67 23.91 1.78
N ILE A 26 -27.36 23.23 2.71
CA ILE A 26 -28.56 23.79 3.35
C ILE A 26 -28.21 25.01 4.20
N LYS A 27 -27.06 24.97 4.89
CA LYS A 27 -26.54 26.11 5.67
C LYS A 27 -26.21 27.31 4.78
N GLU A 28 -25.62 27.09 3.60
CA GLU A 28 -25.41 28.14 2.59
C GLU A 28 -26.74 28.77 2.16
N LEU A 29 -27.74 27.95 1.81
CA LEU A 29 -29.07 28.43 1.37
C LEU A 29 -29.78 29.27 2.43
N CYS A 30 -29.56 28.98 3.70
CA CYS A 30 -30.19 29.68 4.82
C CYS A 30 -29.38 30.89 5.32
N ASN A 31 -28.20 31.17 4.73
CA ASN A 31 -27.23 32.12 5.27
C ASN A 31 -26.91 31.88 6.76
N GLY A 32 -26.82 30.61 7.16
CA GLY A 32 -26.52 30.18 8.54
C GLY A 32 -27.51 29.18 9.13
N GLY A 33 -27.42 29.00 10.45
CA GLY A 33 -28.25 28.05 11.22
C GLY A 33 -27.56 26.73 11.55
N ASP A 34 -27.92 26.17 12.71
CA ASP A 34 -27.50 24.84 13.15
C ASP A 34 -28.47 23.78 12.60
N ILE A 35 -28.29 23.45 11.32
CA ILE A 35 -29.13 22.50 10.59
C ILE A 35 -29.14 21.13 11.28
N TYR A 36 -28.02 20.70 11.85
CA TYR A 36 -27.93 19.42 12.55
C TYR A 36 -28.80 19.39 13.80
N TYR A 37 -28.77 20.47 14.60
CA TYR A 37 -29.67 20.64 15.73
C TYR A 37 -31.15 20.54 15.34
N TRP A 38 -31.55 21.20 14.25
CA TRP A 38 -32.95 21.18 13.81
C TRP A 38 -33.39 19.84 13.21
N LEU A 39 -32.50 19.12 12.51
CA LEU A 39 -32.76 17.73 12.09
C LEU A 39 -33.08 16.84 13.30
N LYS A 40 -32.26 16.93 14.36
CA LYS A 40 -32.49 16.19 15.62
C LYS A 40 -33.78 16.62 16.30
N LYS A 41 -34.01 17.93 16.43
CA LYS A 41 -35.19 18.50 17.10
C LYS A 41 -36.48 18.06 16.41
N HIS A 42 -36.50 17.96 15.08
CA HIS A 42 -37.65 17.49 14.31
C HIS A 42 -37.75 15.96 14.15
N LYS A 43 -36.79 15.22 14.72
CA LYS A 43 -36.66 13.76 14.60
C LYS A 43 -36.57 13.30 13.14
N ILE A 44 -35.87 14.08 12.31
CA ILE A 44 -35.55 13.70 10.93
C ILE A 44 -34.32 12.78 11.00
N PRO A 45 -34.36 11.58 10.38
CA PRO A 45 -33.22 10.66 10.40
C PRO A 45 -32.01 11.31 9.73
N VAL A 46 -30.88 11.30 10.42
CA VAL A 46 -29.62 11.87 9.94
C VAL A 46 -28.83 10.77 9.25
N ARG A 47 -28.31 11.05 8.06
CA ARG A 47 -27.42 10.15 7.31
C ARG A 47 -26.18 9.81 8.15
N SER A 48 -25.69 8.60 7.99
CA SER A 48 -24.41 8.16 8.55
C SER A 48 -23.24 8.95 7.94
N TYR A 49 -22.11 8.93 8.66
CA TYR A 49 -20.90 9.59 8.21
C TYR A 49 -20.43 9.13 6.83
N SER A 50 -20.47 7.82 6.56
CA SER A 50 -20.12 7.24 5.25
C SER A 50 -21.00 7.78 4.13
N GLU A 51 -22.32 7.88 4.36
CA GLU A 51 -23.27 8.39 3.37
C GLU A 51 -23.07 9.89 3.07
N THR A 52 -22.52 10.65 4.03
CA THR A 52 -22.19 12.07 3.82
C THR A 52 -20.91 12.29 3.01
N LEU A 53 -19.99 11.32 2.99
CA LEU A 53 -18.70 11.40 2.30
C LEU A 53 -18.66 10.69 0.95
N SER A 54 -19.70 9.93 0.61
CA SER A 54 -19.81 9.20 -0.66
C SER A 54 -20.66 9.93 -1.69
N GLY A 55 -20.22 9.92 -2.95
CA GLY A 55 -21.02 10.39 -4.09
C GLY A 55 -21.23 11.91 -4.14
N GLU A 56 -22.24 12.36 -4.88
CA GLU A 56 -22.55 13.78 -5.15
C GLU A 56 -22.87 14.62 -3.90
N LYS A 57 -23.04 13.95 -2.77
CA LYS A 57 -23.38 14.53 -1.46
C LYS A 57 -22.15 15.06 -0.72
N ASN A 58 -20.95 14.58 -1.10
CA ASN A 58 -19.70 15.01 -0.50
C ASN A 58 -19.33 16.41 -1.01
N PRO A 59 -19.27 17.44 -0.15
CA PRO A 59 -18.89 18.79 -0.55
C PRO A 59 -17.46 18.88 -1.12
N MET A 60 -16.62 17.88 -0.86
CA MET A 60 -15.26 17.76 -1.40
C MET A 60 -15.21 17.09 -2.79
N ARG A 61 -16.32 16.53 -3.29
CA ARG A 61 -16.32 15.74 -4.54
C ARG A 61 -15.92 16.58 -5.75
N ASP A 62 -16.44 17.81 -5.83
CA ASP A 62 -16.27 18.70 -6.99
C ASP A 62 -15.06 19.63 -6.82
N ILE A 63 -14.27 19.44 -5.77
CA ILE A 63 -13.05 20.21 -5.53
C ILE A 63 -11.89 19.52 -6.24
N ASP A 64 -11.41 20.15 -7.31
CA ASP A 64 -10.25 19.70 -8.05
C ASP A 64 -8.96 20.00 -7.25
N HIS A 65 -8.27 18.94 -6.83
CA HIS A 65 -7.00 19.02 -6.11
C HIS A 65 -5.79 18.69 -7.00
N SER A 66 -5.95 18.75 -8.32
CA SER A 66 -4.85 18.54 -9.27
C SER A 66 -4.09 19.83 -9.56
N GLY A 67 -2.78 19.68 -9.84
CA GLY A 67 -1.91 20.79 -10.23
C GLY A 67 -1.98 21.98 -9.27
N GLU A 68 -2.06 23.19 -9.84
CA GLU A 68 -2.13 24.47 -9.11
C GLU A 68 -3.35 24.62 -8.20
N LYS A 69 -4.41 23.85 -8.42
CA LYS A 69 -5.61 23.90 -7.57
C LYS A 69 -5.44 23.16 -6.26
N ASN A 70 -4.38 22.35 -6.13
CA ASN A 70 -4.04 21.71 -4.86
C ASN A 70 -3.59 22.78 -3.84
N PRO A 71 -4.19 22.86 -2.62
CA PRO A 71 -3.75 23.79 -1.58
C PRO A 71 -2.28 23.64 -1.15
N PHE A 72 -1.66 22.51 -1.48
CA PHE A 72 -0.27 22.19 -1.22
C PHE A 72 0.63 22.27 -2.46
N TYR A 73 0.10 22.69 -3.61
CA TYR A 73 0.90 22.87 -4.82
C TYR A 73 2.06 23.85 -4.58
N GLY A 74 3.26 23.49 -5.03
CA GLY A 74 4.48 24.28 -4.84
C GLY A 74 4.99 24.39 -3.40
N LYS A 75 4.28 23.82 -2.40
CA LYS A 75 4.75 23.80 -1.01
C LYS A 75 5.67 22.61 -0.79
N HIS A 76 6.88 22.89 -0.33
CA HIS A 76 7.87 21.86 0.01
C HIS A 76 8.29 21.97 1.48
N HIS A 77 8.58 20.82 2.09
CA HIS A 77 9.26 20.81 3.38
C HIS A 77 10.66 21.43 3.23
N THR A 78 11.02 22.31 4.17
CA THR A 78 12.39 22.81 4.30
C THR A 78 13.37 21.66 4.55
N GLU A 79 14.64 21.83 4.16
CA GLU A 79 15.69 20.84 4.42
C GLU A 79 15.83 20.49 5.91
N LYS A 80 15.68 21.48 6.81
CA LYS A 80 15.68 21.24 8.26
C LYS A 80 14.59 20.25 8.70
N HIS A 81 13.39 20.35 8.12
CA HIS A 81 12.28 19.43 8.41
C HIS A 81 12.54 18.04 7.83
N LYS A 82 13.02 17.95 6.58
CA LYS A 82 13.40 16.67 5.97
C LYS A 82 14.47 15.96 6.80
N ARG A 83 15.48 16.70 7.27
CA ARG A 83 16.55 16.16 8.12
C ARG A 83 16.01 15.62 9.45
N LYS A 84 15.17 16.39 10.16
CA LYS A 84 14.53 15.93 11.40
C LYS A 84 13.70 14.66 11.19
N MET A 85 12.91 14.58 10.12
CA MET A 85 12.15 13.36 9.80
C MET A 85 13.08 12.18 9.53
N SER A 86 14.15 12.40 8.77
CA SER A 86 15.17 11.37 8.51
C SER A 86 15.84 10.88 9.79
N GLU A 87 16.24 11.79 10.68
CA GLU A 87 16.87 11.47 11.97
C GLU A 87 15.97 10.60 12.87
N VAL A 88 14.66 10.87 12.90
CA VAL A 88 13.69 10.09 13.70
C VAL A 88 13.42 8.71 13.10
N LEU A 89 13.36 8.62 11.77
CA LEU A 89 12.99 7.40 11.06
C LEU A 89 14.18 6.48 10.76
N SER A 90 15.41 6.93 11.04
CA SER A 90 16.63 6.17 10.81
C SER A 90 17.29 5.73 12.12
N GLY A 91 18.21 4.77 12.00
CA GLY A 91 18.98 4.24 13.13
C GLY A 91 18.12 3.51 14.16
N GLU A 92 18.70 3.31 15.34
CA GLU A 92 18.13 2.46 16.41
C GLU A 92 16.82 2.97 17.00
N LYS A 93 16.58 4.29 16.87
CA LYS A 93 15.37 4.95 17.37
C LYS A 93 14.17 4.79 16.43
N SER A 94 14.40 4.30 15.21
CA SER A 94 13.32 4.07 14.27
C SER A 94 12.35 3.01 14.82
N PRO A 95 11.02 3.21 14.74
CA PRO A 95 10.04 2.20 15.15
C PRO A 95 10.20 0.85 14.43
N MET A 96 10.85 0.87 13.26
CA MET A 96 11.11 -0.31 12.44
C MET A 96 12.52 -0.88 12.63
N TYR A 97 13.35 -0.28 13.48
CA TYR A 97 14.69 -0.79 13.74
C TYR A 97 14.63 -2.21 14.31
N GLY A 98 15.45 -3.10 13.73
CA GLY A 98 15.51 -4.52 14.11
C GLY A 98 14.26 -5.35 13.76
N ARG A 99 13.20 -4.74 13.21
CA ARG A 99 11.98 -5.45 12.79
C ARG A 99 12.15 -6.03 11.40
N THR A 100 12.85 -7.17 11.31
CA THR A 100 13.05 -7.93 10.08
C THR A 100 12.36 -9.29 10.15
N GLY A 101 12.14 -9.91 8.99
CA GLY A 101 11.52 -11.24 8.90
C GLY A 101 10.17 -11.30 9.62
N ALA A 102 10.02 -12.28 10.52
CA ALA A 102 8.80 -12.53 11.29
C ALA A 102 8.37 -11.36 12.19
N ASN A 103 9.30 -10.47 12.57
CA ASN A 103 9.02 -9.33 13.43
C ASN A 103 8.53 -8.10 12.66
N HIS A 104 8.50 -8.16 11.32
CA HIS A 104 8.00 -7.08 10.49
C HIS A 104 6.46 -7.09 10.48
N PRO A 105 5.76 -5.96 10.65
CA PRO A 105 4.29 -5.91 10.71
C PRO A 105 3.60 -6.42 9.43
N ASN A 106 4.27 -6.32 8.28
CA ASN A 106 3.79 -6.86 7.01
C ASN A 106 4.29 -8.30 6.73
N TYR A 107 4.77 -9.02 7.75
CA TYR A 107 5.16 -10.40 7.58
C TYR A 107 3.93 -11.30 7.47
N ASN A 108 3.67 -11.81 6.27
CA ASN A 108 2.51 -12.65 5.97
C ASN A 108 2.81 -14.16 6.09
N GLY A 109 3.80 -14.54 6.90
CA GLY A 109 4.18 -15.95 7.06
C GLY A 109 5.00 -16.52 5.90
N ASN A 110 5.03 -17.86 5.86
CA ASN A 110 5.74 -18.67 4.88
C ASN A 110 4.83 -19.32 3.83
N ASP A 111 3.51 -19.09 3.91
CA ASP A 111 2.57 -19.48 2.85
C ASP A 111 2.53 -18.40 1.76
N VAL A 112 3.68 -18.21 1.11
CA VAL A 112 3.92 -17.17 0.11
C VAL A 112 4.51 -17.80 -1.14
N CYS A 113 4.41 -17.09 -2.26
CA CYS A 113 4.96 -17.59 -3.51
C CYS A 113 6.49 -17.64 -3.45
N ILE A 114 7.09 -18.49 -4.29
CA ILE A 114 8.55 -18.69 -4.39
C ILE A 114 9.28 -17.36 -4.62
N GLN A 115 8.66 -16.45 -5.38
CA GLN A 115 9.24 -15.14 -5.66
C GLN A 115 9.47 -14.34 -4.37
N THR A 116 8.56 -14.44 -3.39
CA THR A 116 8.71 -13.78 -2.09
C THR A 116 9.95 -14.28 -1.35
N PHE A 117 10.21 -15.59 -1.35
CA PHE A 117 11.44 -16.15 -0.77
C PHE A 117 12.69 -15.65 -1.50
N HIS A 118 12.66 -15.61 -2.84
CA HIS A 118 13.78 -15.05 -3.61
C HIS A 118 14.04 -13.59 -3.27
N ASP A 119 13.00 -12.77 -3.13
CA ASP A 119 13.16 -11.35 -2.85
C ASP A 119 13.70 -11.12 -1.43
N ARG A 120 13.26 -11.93 -0.43
CA ARG A 120 13.83 -11.91 0.92
C ARG A 120 15.30 -12.34 0.93
N VAL A 121 15.65 -13.45 0.26
CA VAL A 121 17.04 -13.94 0.18
C VAL A 121 17.95 -12.94 -0.53
N LYS A 122 17.47 -12.24 -1.58
CA LYS A 122 18.24 -11.19 -2.27
C LYS A 122 18.63 -10.01 -1.39
N GLN A 123 17.85 -9.71 -0.34
CA GLN A 123 18.21 -8.64 0.59
C GLN A 123 19.41 -9.01 1.49
N ILE A 124 19.70 -10.31 1.63
CA ILE A 124 20.69 -10.84 2.58
C ILE A 124 21.89 -11.45 1.85
N LYS A 125 21.68 -12.19 0.78
CA LYS A 125 22.73 -12.89 0.01
C LYS A 125 23.28 -11.99 -1.09
N LEU A 126 24.56 -11.64 -0.99
CA LEU A 126 25.29 -10.90 -2.01
C LEU A 126 25.26 -11.63 -3.35
N ILE A 127 25.17 -10.87 -4.44
CA ILE A 127 25.21 -11.40 -5.81
C ILE A 127 26.68 -11.53 -6.22
N PRO A 128 27.19 -12.73 -6.52
CA PRO A 128 28.55 -12.91 -6.98
C PRO A 128 28.73 -12.42 -8.43
N GLU A 129 29.98 -12.16 -8.83
CA GLU A 129 30.30 -11.81 -10.24
C GLU A 129 30.17 -13.01 -11.19
N VAL A 130 30.26 -14.22 -10.66
CA VAL A 130 30.27 -15.48 -11.43
C VAL A 130 29.15 -16.40 -10.99
N CYS A 131 28.73 -17.27 -11.89
CA CYS A 131 27.73 -18.30 -11.62
C CYS A 131 28.31 -19.45 -10.77
N ASP A 132 27.59 -19.88 -9.74
CA ASP A 132 28.01 -20.94 -8.82
C ASP A 132 28.11 -22.34 -9.47
N ILE A 133 27.50 -22.54 -10.64
CA ILE A 133 27.52 -23.84 -11.34
C ILE A 133 28.63 -23.90 -12.40
N CYS A 134 28.74 -22.87 -13.25
CA CYS A 134 29.69 -22.89 -14.36
C CYS A 134 30.94 -22.05 -14.11
N TYR A 135 30.96 -21.29 -13.02
CA TYR A 135 32.06 -20.41 -12.62
C TYR A 135 32.45 -19.36 -13.68
N GLN A 136 31.51 -19.03 -14.58
CA GLN A 136 31.68 -18.01 -15.61
C GLN A 136 30.90 -16.75 -15.27
N LYS A 137 31.39 -15.59 -15.72
CA LYS A 137 30.66 -14.31 -15.66
C LYS A 137 29.46 -14.31 -16.62
N VAL A 138 29.65 -14.87 -17.80
CA VAL A 138 28.68 -14.85 -18.89
C VAL A 138 28.20 -16.26 -19.20
N ASP A 139 26.91 -16.41 -19.48
CA ASP A 139 26.34 -17.69 -19.91
C ASP A 139 26.62 -17.96 -21.41
N LYS A 140 26.28 -19.17 -21.87
CA LYS A 140 26.49 -19.60 -23.26
C LYS A 140 25.79 -18.73 -24.32
N ASN A 141 24.83 -17.90 -23.91
CA ASN A 141 24.06 -17.01 -24.79
C ASN A 141 24.48 -15.53 -24.61
N GLY A 142 25.55 -15.23 -23.87
CA GLY A 142 25.99 -13.85 -23.63
C GLY A 142 25.34 -13.16 -22.43
N THR A 143 24.58 -13.88 -21.58
CA THR A 143 23.85 -13.28 -20.45
C THR A 143 24.69 -13.24 -19.17
N ILE A 144 24.85 -12.05 -18.57
CA ILE A 144 25.52 -11.87 -17.26
C ILE A 144 24.58 -12.06 -16.06
N LYS A 145 23.26 -12.00 -16.29
CA LYS A 145 22.26 -12.02 -15.22
C LYS A 145 22.25 -13.37 -14.50
N LEU A 146 22.40 -13.34 -13.19
CA LEU A 146 22.23 -14.48 -12.29
C LEU A 146 20.80 -14.49 -11.70
N GLU A 147 20.29 -15.70 -11.47
CA GLU A 147 19.01 -16.00 -10.84
C GLU A 147 19.26 -16.91 -9.64
N LEU A 148 18.44 -16.77 -8.58
CA LEU A 148 18.48 -17.68 -7.45
C LEU A 148 17.90 -19.04 -7.86
N SER A 149 18.64 -20.10 -7.55
CA SER A 149 18.21 -21.49 -7.70
C SER A 149 18.24 -22.17 -6.34
N ASN A 150 17.15 -22.85 -5.98
CA ASN A 150 17.05 -23.55 -4.70
C ASN A 150 17.81 -24.88 -4.75
N ILE A 151 18.71 -25.12 -3.79
CA ILE A 151 19.46 -26.36 -3.71
C ILE A 151 18.75 -27.42 -2.85
N LYS A 152 17.83 -27.03 -1.97
CA LYS A 152 17.08 -27.90 -1.04
C LYS A 152 15.79 -28.50 -1.62
N ASN A 153 15.86 -29.08 -2.82
CA ASN A 153 14.75 -29.89 -3.38
C ASN A 153 13.39 -29.15 -3.45
N HIS A 154 13.38 -27.84 -3.71
CA HIS A 154 12.17 -27.00 -3.74
C HIS A 154 11.51 -26.77 -2.36
N GLN A 155 12.22 -27.05 -1.26
CA GLN A 155 11.87 -26.48 0.04
C GLN A 155 12.37 -25.04 0.07
N HIS A 156 11.46 -24.10 -0.19
CA HIS A 156 11.76 -22.68 -0.23
C HIS A 156 11.72 -22.10 1.19
N THR A 157 12.80 -21.44 1.58
CA THR A 157 13.00 -20.89 2.93
C THR A 157 13.65 -19.50 2.81
N ASP A 158 13.75 -18.78 3.92
CA ASP A 158 14.46 -17.50 3.98
C ASP A 158 15.98 -17.69 4.21
N ASN A 159 16.49 -18.92 4.29
CA ASN A 159 17.91 -19.20 4.52
C ASN A 159 18.73 -18.99 3.22
N PRO A 160 19.67 -18.03 3.18
CA PRO A 160 20.46 -17.76 1.98
C PRO A 160 21.36 -18.92 1.54
N GLU A 161 21.71 -19.84 2.45
CA GLU A 161 22.49 -21.04 2.12
C GLU A 161 21.68 -22.10 1.37
N ASP A 162 20.34 -22.02 1.40
CA ASP A 162 19.47 -22.92 0.63
C ASP A 162 19.38 -22.52 -0.86
N TYR A 163 20.12 -21.47 -1.28
CA TYR A 163 20.10 -20.93 -2.63
C TYR A 163 21.51 -20.67 -3.18
N GLN A 164 21.63 -20.86 -4.49
CA GLN A 164 22.83 -20.56 -5.29
C GLN A 164 22.50 -19.55 -6.39
N TRP A 165 23.45 -18.72 -6.77
CA TRP A 165 23.34 -17.73 -7.84
C TRP A 165 23.85 -18.30 -9.15
N VAL A 166 22.95 -18.48 -10.13
CA VAL A 166 23.27 -19.21 -11.35
C VAL A 166 22.68 -18.53 -12.57
N HIS A 167 23.32 -18.70 -13.74
CA HIS A 167 22.68 -18.28 -14.99
C HIS A 167 21.38 -19.06 -15.21
N ARG A 168 20.41 -18.43 -15.87
CA ARG A 168 19.13 -19.08 -16.25
C ARG A 168 19.35 -20.41 -16.98
N SER A 169 20.35 -20.47 -17.87
CA SER A 169 20.68 -21.69 -18.61
C SER A 169 21.25 -22.81 -17.70
N CYS A 170 22.06 -22.45 -16.71
CA CYS A 170 22.55 -23.37 -15.68
C CYS A 170 21.44 -23.85 -14.75
N HIS A 171 20.56 -22.93 -14.31
CA HIS A 171 19.40 -23.23 -13.48
C HIS A 171 18.52 -24.32 -14.11
N LYS A 172 18.10 -24.12 -15.37
CA LYS A 172 17.26 -25.09 -16.10
C LYS A 172 17.91 -26.47 -16.19
N ARG A 173 19.23 -26.53 -16.41
CA ARG A 173 19.99 -27.78 -16.47
C ARG A 173 20.05 -28.48 -15.12
N TYR A 174 20.26 -27.73 -14.05
CA TYR A 174 20.30 -28.24 -12.68
C TYR A 174 18.96 -28.88 -12.27
N ASP A 175 17.86 -28.16 -12.47
CA ASP A 175 16.51 -28.65 -12.15
C ASP A 175 16.15 -29.91 -12.94
N TYR A 176 16.51 -29.94 -14.23
CA TYR A 176 16.29 -31.09 -15.09
C TYR A 176 17.02 -32.35 -14.57
N LYS A 177 18.29 -32.21 -14.14
CA LYS A 177 19.07 -33.31 -13.57
C LYS A 177 18.42 -33.85 -12.27
N LYS A 178 18.01 -32.96 -11.35
CA LYS A 178 17.33 -33.37 -10.11
C LYS A 178 16.03 -34.13 -10.36
N ARG A 179 15.24 -33.71 -11.36
CA ARG A 179 13.98 -34.40 -11.72
C ARG A 179 14.20 -35.78 -12.31
N ARG A 180 15.29 -35.99 -13.06
CA ARG A 180 15.64 -37.32 -13.61
C ARG A 180 16.19 -38.29 -12.57
N GLY A 181 17.03 -37.81 -11.64
CA GLY A 181 17.59 -38.67 -10.57
C GLY A 181 16.52 -39.37 -9.74
N LYS A 182 15.44 -38.65 -9.39
CA LYS A 182 14.29 -39.20 -8.63
C LYS A 182 13.48 -40.29 -9.36
N LYS A 183 13.64 -40.46 -10.68
CA LYS A 183 12.91 -41.48 -11.47
C LYS A 183 13.61 -42.85 -11.51
N HIS A 184 14.83 -42.97 -10.97
CA HIS A 184 15.59 -44.22 -10.96
C HIS A 184 15.80 -44.80 -9.54
N GLU A 185 15.21 -44.15 -8.53
CA GLU A 185 15.19 -44.61 -7.11
C GLU A 185 13.80 -45.10 -6.67
N LYS A 186 12.89 -45.38 -7.61
CA LYS A 186 11.59 -46.01 -7.35
C LYS A 186 11.50 -47.37 -8.00
#